data_AF-A0A1U7CXI2-F1
#
_entry.id   AF-A0A1U7CXI2-F1
#
_cell.length_a   1.000
_cell.length_b   1.000
_cell.length_c   1.000
_cell.angle_alpha   90.00
_cell.angle_beta   90.00
_cell.angle_gamma   90.00
#
_symmetry.space_group_name_H-M   'P 1'
#
loop_
_entity.id
_entity.type
_entity.pdbx_description
1 polymer ?
#
loop_
_entity_poly.entity_id
_entity_poly.type
_entity_poly.pdbx_seq_one_letter_code
_entity_poly.pdbx_strand_id
1 'polypeptide(L)'
;MTLSRKIAAALDENTRAYNLPCTITVDEGPNRMTLDITALDAVGVAFDTLEFAATNRADWSSSALNAWGDQLAKRVTYLMEPLRVLEIDAGGGEVQIRSAAPTPRADAHGFYEVRLNRGGTCRLERYVYDESDRKRRRTPCHLTREVVERLADDIAASAV
;
A
#
# COMPACT_ATOMS: atom_id res chain seq x y z
N MET A 1 19.74 -6.82 4.76
CA MET A 1 19.13 -5.47 4.65
C MET A 1 17.64 -5.65 4.66
N THR A 2 16.93 -4.89 5.49
CA THR A 2 15.45 -4.88 5.58
C THR A 2 14.82 -4.38 4.29
N LEU A 3 13.54 -4.66 4.09
CA LEU A 3 12.74 -4.07 3.00
C LEU A 3 12.85 -2.54 2.95
N SER A 4 12.69 -1.85 4.09
CA SER A 4 12.85 -0.40 4.17
C SER A 4 14.15 0.10 3.54
N ARG A 5 15.30 -0.47 3.93
CA ARG A 5 16.62 -0.06 3.39
C ARG A 5 16.75 -0.33 1.90
N LYS A 6 16.19 -1.44 1.41
CA LYS A 6 16.22 -1.77 -0.02
C LYS A 6 15.36 -0.81 -0.83
N ILE A 7 14.19 -0.41 -0.32
CA ILE A 7 13.35 0.61 -0.96
C ILE A 7 14.02 1.97 -0.93
N ALA A 8 14.61 2.38 0.19
CA ALA A 8 15.33 3.63 0.30
C ALA A 8 16.43 3.74 -0.78
N ALA A 9 17.25 2.68 -0.90
CA ALA A 9 18.31 2.59 -1.90
C ALA A 9 17.75 2.60 -3.34
N ALA A 10 16.68 1.85 -3.61
CA ALA A 10 16.04 1.86 -4.92
C ALA A 10 15.51 3.26 -5.27
N LEU A 11 14.83 3.95 -4.35
CA LEU A 11 14.37 5.32 -4.57
C LEU A 11 15.55 6.28 -4.81
N ASP A 12 16.66 6.15 -4.07
CA ASP A 12 17.87 7.00 -4.26
C ASP A 12 18.49 6.82 -5.66
N GLU A 13 18.64 5.58 -6.10
CA GLU A 13 19.14 5.25 -7.44
C GLU A 13 18.21 5.80 -8.52
N ASN A 14 16.89 5.68 -8.31
CA ASN A 14 15.88 6.11 -9.28
C ASN A 14 15.72 7.64 -9.35
N THR A 15 16.04 8.37 -8.27
CA THR A 15 16.06 9.84 -8.28
C THR A 15 17.15 10.39 -9.23
N ARG A 16 18.13 9.56 -9.61
CA ARG A 16 19.29 9.97 -10.41
C ARG A 16 19.29 9.43 -11.84
N ALA A 17 18.44 8.45 -12.18
CA ALA A 17 18.70 7.57 -13.33
C ALA A 17 17.51 7.27 -14.27
N TYR A 18 16.25 7.62 -13.98
CA TYR A 18 15.10 7.13 -14.76
C TYR A 18 14.15 8.22 -15.31
N ASN A 19 13.54 7.90 -16.46
CA ASN A 19 12.35 8.56 -16.98
C ASN A 19 11.12 8.00 -16.24
N LEU A 20 10.35 8.87 -15.60
CA LEU A 20 9.08 8.52 -14.96
C LEU A 20 7.95 8.49 -16.01
N PRO A 21 6.91 7.64 -15.86
CA PRO A 21 6.69 6.69 -14.77
C PRO A 21 7.56 5.43 -14.87
N CYS A 22 7.89 4.81 -13.73
CA CYS A 22 8.67 3.57 -13.68
C CYS A 22 8.18 2.62 -12.57
N THR A 23 8.53 1.34 -12.66
CA THR A 23 8.25 0.36 -11.62
C THR A 23 9.56 -0.06 -10.96
N ILE A 24 9.59 -0.05 -9.63
CA ILE A 24 10.69 -0.61 -8.84
C ILE A 24 10.22 -1.85 -8.10
N THR A 25 11.10 -2.84 -7.99
CA THR A 25 10.83 -4.08 -7.27
C THR A 25 12.01 -4.38 -6.36
N VAL A 26 11.74 -4.68 -5.10
CA VAL A 26 12.74 -5.14 -4.14
C VAL A 26 12.31 -6.45 -3.50
N ASP A 27 13.27 -7.31 -3.20
CA ASP A 27 13.05 -8.59 -2.53
C ASP A 27 13.79 -8.60 -1.19
N GLU A 28 13.21 -9.14 -0.13
CA GLU A 28 13.85 -9.50 1.14
C GLU A 28 13.39 -10.88 1.60
N GLY A 29 14.26 -11.88 1.43
CA GLY A 29 13.89 -13.26 1.75
C GLY A 29 12.64 -13.66 0.96
N PRO A 30 11.56 -14.12 1.61
CA PRO A 30 10.31 -14.46 0.92
C PRO A 30 9.43 -13.25 0.58
N ASN A 31 9.79 -12.05 1.02
CA ASN A 31 8.94 -10.88 0.83
C ASN A 31 9.37 -10.11 -0.41
N ARG A 32 8.42 -9.75 -1.26
CA ARG A 32 8.63 -8.89 -2.43
C ARG A 32 7.77 -7.65 -2.29
N MET A 33 8.33 -6.49 -2.63
CA MET A 33 7.58 -5.24 -2.70
C MET A 33 7.83 -4.55 -4.04
N THR A 34 6.74 -4.13 -4.67
CA THR A 34 6.70 -3.47 -5.98
C THR A 34 6.00 -2.13 -5.85
N LEU A 35 6.57 -1.08 -6.45
CA LEU A 35 6.00 0.27 -6.49
C LEU A 35 5.92 0.76 -7.94
N ASP A 36 4.73 1.17 -8.36
CA ASP A 36 4.50 1.82 -9.65
C ASP A 36 4.57 3.34 -9.49
N ILE A 37 5.76 3.90 -9.67
CA ILE A 37 6.10 5.30 -9.40
C ILE A 37 5.70 6.19 -10.57
N THR A 38 4.99 7.27 -10.28
CA THR A 38 4.57 8.28 -11.26
C THR A 38 5.34 9.60 -11.11
N ALA A 39 5.81 9.93 -9.90
CA ALA A 39 6.71 11.04 -9.64
C ALA A 39 7.66 10.73 -8.48
N LEU A 40 8.87 11.30 -8.51
CA LEU A 40 9.88 11.11 -7.46
C LEU A 40 10.75 12.36 -7.33
N ASP A 41 10.98 12.81 -6.10
CA ASP A 41 11.90 13.89 -5.79
C ASP A 41 12.73 13.57 -4.53
N ALA A 42 13.45 14.56 -3.98
CA ALA A 42 14.32 14.37 -2.82
C ALA A 42 13.58 13.97 -1.54
N VAL A 43 12.30 14.35 -1.38
CA VAL A 43 11.47 14.16 -0.18
C VAL A 43 10.24 13.32 -0.47
N GLY A 44 9.61 13.51 -1.63
CA GLY A 44 8.33 12.95 -2.00
C GLY A 44 8.42 11.84 -3.05
N VAL A 45 7.45 10.94 -2.97
CA VAL A 45 7.17 9.95 -4.01
C VAL A 45 5.67 9.92 -4.29
N ALA A 46 5.33 9.95 -5.57
CA ALA A 46 4.00 9.67 -6.07
C ALA A 46 4.00 8.29 -6.73
N PHE A 47 3.04 7.44 -6.38
CA PHE A 47 2.89 6.11 -6.96
C PHE A 47 1.43 5.74 -7.13
N ASP A 48 1.12 4.96 -8.14
CA ASP A 48 -0.22 4.46 -8.38
C ASP A 48 -0.49 3.21 -7.51
N THR A 49 0.44 2.25 -7.52
CA THR A 49 0.34 0.98 -6.77
C THR A 49 1.52 0.80 -5.84
N LEU A 50 1.23 0.29 -4.64
CA LEU A 50 2.19 -0.44 -3.82
C LEU A 50 1.66 -1.86 -3.66
N GLU A 51 2.43 -2.85 -4.11
CA GLU A 51 2.11 -4.26 -3.95
C GLU A 51 3.18 -4.94 -3.11
N PHE A 52 2.76 -5.70 -2.10
CA PHE A 52 3.61 -6.56 -1.30
C PHE A 52 3.14 -8.00 -1.45
N ALA A 53 4.08 -8.94 -1.59
CA ALA A 53 3.80 -10.36 -1.66
C ALA A 53 4.64 -11.13 -0.62
N ALA A 54 3.95 -11.82 0.30
CA ALA A 54 4.56 -12.77 1.22
C ALA A 54 4.62 -14.16 0.55
N THR A 55 5.77 -14.54 0.00
CA THR A 55 5.92 -15.79 -0.76
C THR A 55 6.29 -17.01 0.10
N ASN A 56 6.40 -16.84 1.42
CA ASN A 56 6.66 -17.93 2.36
C ASN A 56 5.43 -18.83 2.60
N ARG A 57 4.25 -18.39 2.18
CA ARG A 57 2.97 -19.08 2.39
C ARG A 57 2.16 -19.05 1.10
N ALA A 58 1.75 -20.23 0.63
CA ALA A 58 1.00 -20.37 -0.62
C ALA A 58 -0.49 -20.04 -0.49
N ASP A 59 -1.08 -20.21 0.69
CA ASP A 59 -2.51 -20.01 0.91
C ASP A 59 -2.80 -19.45 2.32
N TRP A 60 -3.45 -18.29 2.37
CA TRP A 60 -3.85 -17.61 3.59
C TRP A 60 -5.32 -17.88 3.89
N SER A 61 -5.58 -18.49 5.05
CA SER A 61 -6.94 -18.68 5.54
C SER A 61 -7.63 -17.34 5.83
N SER A 62 -8.96 -17.29 5.76
CA SER A 62 -9.71 -16.06 6.05
C SER A 62 -9.44 -15.51 7.45
N SER A 63 -9.19 -16.38 8.43
CA SER A 63 -8.76 -15.98 9.79
C SER A 63 -7.38 -15.32 9.82
N ALA A 64 -6.43 -15.82 9.03
CA ALA A 64 -5.08 -15.26 8.93
C ALA A 64 -5.10 -13.93 8.16
N LEU A 65 -5.89 -13.83 7.08
CA LEU A 65 -6.10 -12.58 6.36
C LEU A 65 -6.73 -11.51 7.25
N ASN A 66 -7.72 -11.89 8.06
CA ASN A 66 -8.33 -10.96 9.00
C ASN A 66 -7.32 -10.47 10.05
N ALA A 67 -6.54 -11.39 10.62
CA ALA A 67 -5.47 -11.04 11.57
C ALA A 67 -4.43 -10.12 10.93
N TRP A 68 -4.02 -10.39 9.69
CA TRP A 68 -3.12 -9.51 8.93
C TRP A 68 -3.73 -8.12 8.75
N GLY A 69 -5.00 -8.04 8.33
CA GLY A 69 -5.69 -6.76 8.15
C GLY A 69 -5.80 -5.94 9.43
N ASP A 70 -6.12 -6.58 10.56
CA ASP A 70 -6.17 -5.95 11.87
C ASP A 70 -4.81 -5.44 12.34
N GLN A 71 -3.74 -6.22 12.14
CA GLN A 71 -2.37 -5.80 12.49
C GLN A 71 -1.90 -4.65 11.62
N LEU A 72 -2.18 -4.71 10.32
CA LEU A 72 -1.82 -3.67 9.37
C LEU A 72 -2.51 -2.34 9.74
N ALA A 73 -3.82 -2.37 9.99
CA ALA A 73 -4.57 -1.19 10.39
C ALA A 73 -4.08 -0.58 11.72
N LYS A 74 -3.61 -1.42 12.66
CA LYS A 74 -3.05 -0.95 13.94
C LYS A 74 -1.65 -0.33 13.81
N ARG A 75 -0.83 -0.80 12.87
CA ARG A 75 0.54 -0.31 12.66
C ARG A 75 0.56 0.95 11.79
N VAL A 76 -0.21 0.94 10.71
CA VAL A 76 -0.25 2.02 9.71
C VAL A 76 -1.19 3.14 10.18
N THR A 77 -0.69 3.93 11.14
CA THR A 77 -1.41 5.03 11.81
C THR A 77 -0.97 6.42 11.36
N TYR A 78 -0.06 6.48 10.40
CA TYR A 78 0.64 7.69 9.95
C TYR A 78 0.26 8.13 8.53
N LEU A 79 -0.68 7.42 7.88
CA LEU A 79 -1.32 7.91 6.66
C LEU A 79 -2.25 9.08 7.01
N MET A 80 -2.60 9.88 6.01
CA MET A 80 -3.53 11.00 6.15
C MET A 80 -4.86 10.58 6.78
N GLU A 81 -5.36 9.41 6.42
CA GLU A 81 -6.56 8.83 6.97
C GLU A 81 -6.29 7.45 7.60
N PRO A 82 -6.78 7.18 8.82
CA PRO A 82 -6.53 5.91 9.50
C PRO A 82 -7.23 4.76 8.78
N LEU A 83 -6.53 3.63 8.63
CA LEU A 83 -7.06 2.42 8.00
C LEU A 83 -7.95 1.62 8.96
N ARG A 84 -9.01 1.01 8.43
CA ARG A 84 -9.87 0.05 9.12
C ARG A 84 -10.28 -1.08 8.18
N VAL A 85 -10.39 -2.29 8.72
CA VAL A 85 -11.00 -3.41 8.01
C VAL A 85 -12.46 -3.07 7.72
N LEU A 86 -12.85 -3.11 6.45
CA LEU A 86 -14.19 -2.79 5.98
C LEU A 86 -15.01 -4.05 5.72
N GLU A 87 -14.42 -5.02 5.04
CA GLU A 87 -15.10 -6.25 4.64
C GLU A 87 -14.13 -7.44 4.65
N ILE A 88 -14.65 -8.61 5.00
CA ILE A 88 -13.97 -9.90 4.93
C ILE A 88 -14.82 -10.79 4.03
N ASP A 89 -14.36 -11.04 2.80
CA ASP A 89 -14.99 -12.01 1.92
C ASP A 89 -14.40 -13.40 2.22
N ALA A 90 -15.07 -14.13 3.11
CA ALA A 90 -14.67 -15.47 3.49
C ALA A 90 -14.72 -16.47 2.33
N GLY A 91 -15.56 -16.23 1.31
CA GLY A 91 -15.71 -17.10 0.14
C GLY A 91 -14.70 -16.80 -0.97
N GLY A 92 -14.40 -15.51 -1.21
CA GLY A 92 -13.40 -15.06 -2.17
C GLY A 92 -11.95 -15.14 -1.67
N GLY A 93 -11.76 -15.18 -0.35
CA GLY A 93 -10.44 -15.13 0.28
C GLY A 93 -9.79 -13.76 0.14
N GLU A 94 -10.58 -12.70 0.37
CA GLU A 94 -10.14 -11.31 0.30
C GLU A 94 -10.52 -10.56 1.58
N VAL A 95 -9.65 -9.67 2.05
CA VAL A 95 -9.96 -8.70 3.10
C VAL A 95 -9.78 -7.30 2.51
N GLN A 96 -10.83 -6.49 2.58
CA GLN A 96 -10.80 -5.10 2.17
C GLN A 96 -10.61 -4.21 3.39
N ILE A 97 -9.62 -3.33 3.32
CA ILE A 97 -9.31 -2.33 4.33
C ILE A 97 -9.43 -0.97 3.65
N ARG A 98 -10.02 0.02 4.33
CA ARG A 98 -10.19 1.37 3.81
C ARG A 98 -9.94 2.42 4.89
N SER A 99 -9.58 3.61 4.48
CA SER A 99 -9.62 4.80 5.34
C SER A 99 -10.98 4.99 6.02
N ALA A 100 -10.99 5.21 7.33
CA ALA A 100 -12.19 5.33 8.15
C ALA A 100 -12.90 6.69 8.10
N ALA A 101 -12.20 7.71 7.58
CA ALA A 101 -12.72 9.05 7.37
C ALA A 101 -11.91 9.70 6.26
N PRO A 102 -12.40 9.76 5.01
CA PRO A 102 -11.76 10.50 3.93
C PRO A 102 -11.51 11.95 4.38
N THR A 103 -10.30 12.48 4.19
CA THR A 103 -10.05 13.90 4.47
C THR A 103 -10.77 14.71 3.38
N PRO A 104 -11.74 15.58 3.73
CA PRO A 104 -12.36 16.45 2.73
C PRO A 104 -11.30 17.44 2.23
N ARG A 105 -10.99 17.41 0.93
CA ARG A 105 -10.22 18.45 0.24
C ARG A 105 -11.04 19.00 -0.90
N ALA A 106 -11.48 20.25 -0.77
CA ALA A 106 -12.39 20.90 -1.71
C ALA A 106 -13.60 19.99 -2.01
N ASP A 107 -13.74 19.53 -3.26
CA ASP A 107 -14.88 18.76 -3.78
C ASP A 107 -14.60 17.25 -3.90
N ALA A 108 -13.51 16.76 -3.29
CA ALA A 108 -13.03 15.39 -3.46
C ALA A 108 -12.74 14.70 -2.12
N HIS A 109 -13.35 13.52 -1.93
CA HIS A 109 -13.06 12.64 -0.79
C HIS A 109 -12.03 11.59 -1.20
N GLY A 110 -10.77 11.85 -0.82
CA GLY A 110 -9.67 10.91 -1.05
C GLY A 110 -9.63 9.83 0.03
N PHE A 111 -9.39 8.58 -0.36
CA PHE A 111 -9.20 7.48 0.59
C PHE A 111 -8.17 6.46 0.07
N TYR A 112 -7.48 5.81 1.01
CA TYR A 112 -6.67 4.64 0.74
C TYR A 112 -7.53 3.39 0.78
N GLU A 113 -7.26 2.45 -0.13
CA GLU A 113 -7.82 1.11 -0.13
C GLU A 113 -6.65 0.11 -0.11
N VAL A 114 -6.71 -0.83 0.82
CA VAL A 114 -5.82 -1.99 0.86
C VAL A 114 -6.64 -3.25 0.62
N ARG A 115 -6.14 -4.11 -0.26
CA ARG A 115 -6.69 -5.44 -0.51
C ARG A 115 -5.68 -6.49 -0.11
N LEU A 116 -6.09 -7.37 0.78
CA LEU A 116 -5.35 -8.59 1.10
C LEU A 116 -6.04 -9.76 0.41
N ASN A 117 -5.29 -10.69 -0.18
CA ASN A 117 -5.87 -11.90 -0.75
C ASN A 117 -5.18 -13.18 -0.26
N ARG A 118 -5.87 -14.30 -0.43
CA ARG A 118 -5.40 -15.64 -0.05
C ARG A 118 -4.05 -16.04 -0.65
N GLY A 119 -3.64 -15.43 -1.76
CA GLY A 119 -2.33 -15.62 -2.37
C GLY A 119 -1.19 -14.92 -1.62
N GLY A 120 -1.45 -14.25 -0.49
CA GLY A 120 -0.44 -13.58 0.31
C GLY A 120 -0.02 -12.22 -0.25
N THR A 121 -0.88 -11.57 -1.03
CA THR A 121 -0.61 -10.23 -1.55
C THR A 121 -1.35 -9.16 -0.75
N CYS A 122 -0.70 -8.02 -0.57
CA CYS A 122 -1.23 -6.79 0.00
C CYS A 122 -1.04 -5.68 -1.04
N ARG A 123 -2.15 -5.16 -1.56
CA ARG A 123 -2.15 -4.09 -2.57
C ARG A 123 -2.75 -2.83 -1.99
N LEU A 124 -1.97 -1.75 -1.93
CA LEU A 124 -2.37 -0.42 -1.50
C LEU A 124 -2.53 0.50 -2.73
N GLU A 125 -3.69 1.13 -2.81
CA GLU A 125 -4.04 2.11 -3.84
C GLU A 125 -4.76 3.30 -3.19
N ARG A 126 -4.84 4.41 -3.91
CA ARG A 126 -5.62 5.58 -3.50
C ARG A 126 -6.69 5.91 -4.52
N TYR A 127 -7.84 6.33 -4.01
CA TYR A 127 -8.99 6.71 -4.80
C TYR A 127 -9.50 8.07 -4.37
N VAL A 128 -10.14 8.76 -5.29
CA VAL A 128 -11.01 9.91 -5.04
C VAL A 128 -12.43 9.51 -5.42
N TYR A 129 -13.39 9.81 -4.55
CA TYR A 129 -14.79 9.74 -4.89
C TYR A 129 -15.25 11.07 -5.49
N ASP A 130 -15.76 11.02 -6.72
CA ASP A 130 -16.35 12.15 -7.42
C ASP A 130 -17.86 12.16 -7.15
N GLU A 131 -18.33 13.22 -6.46
CA GLU A 131 -19.75 13.34 -6.10
C GLU A 131 -20.63 13.62 -7.33
N SER A 132 -20.08 14.19 -8.41
CA SER A 132 -20.83 14.60 -9.59
C SER A 132 -21.33 13.41 -10.42
N ASP A 133 -20.50 12.38 -10.57
CA ASP A 133 -20.84 11.15 -11.32
C ASP A 133 -20.99 9.91 -10.42
N ARG A 134 -20.81 10.07 -9.11
CA ARG A 134 -20.87 9.02 -8.08
C ARG A 134 -19.89 7.87 -8.31
N LYS A 135 -18.77 8.13 -9.01
CA LYS A 135 -17.73 7.13 -9.28
C LYS A 135 -16.48 7.39 -8.45
N ARG A 136 -15.79 6.30 -8.11
CA ARG A 136 -14.42 6.37 -7.63
C ARG A 136 -13.45 6.33 -8.80
N ARG A 137 -12.40 7.16 -8.73
CA ARG A 137 -11.30 7.18 -9.70
C ARG A 137 -10.00 6.98 -8.95
N ARG A 138 -9.11 6.18 -9.53
CA ARG A 138 -7.77 6.00 -8.98
C ARG A 138 -7.01 7.33 -9.07
N THR A 139 -6.23 7.63 -8.04
CA THR A 139 -5.31 8.77 -8.01
C THR A 139 -3.99 8.32 -7.40
N PRO A 140 -2.86 8.98 -7.72
CA PRO A 140 -1.60 8.64 -7.07
C PRO A 140 -1.66 8.81 -5.54
N CYS A 141 -1.01 7.88 -4.85
CA CYS A 141 -0.58 8.07 -3.47
C CYS A 141 0.56 9.09 -3.46
N HIS A 142 0.43 10.16 -2.68
CA HIS A 142 1.52 11.13 -2.47
C HIS A 142 2.01 10.98 -1.04
N LEU A 143 3.21 10.42 -0.86
CA LEU A 143 3.81 10.17 0.44
C LEU A 143 5.25 10.71 0.46
N THR A 144 5.80 10.92 1.64
CA THR A 144 7.25 11.12 1.73
C THR A 144 7.98 9.79 1.55
N ARG A 145 9.25 9.84 1.18
CA ARG A 145 10.09 8.65 1.01
C ARG A 145 10.17 7.84 2.30
N GLU A 146 10.33 8.50 3.45
CA GLU A 146 10.38 7.87 4.76
C GLU A 146 9.07 7.16 5.13
N VAL A 147 7.93 7.72 4.70
CA VAL A 147 6.62 7.08 4.90
C VAL A 147 6.53 5.77 4.10
N VAL A 148 7.07 5.74 2.87
CA VAL A 148 7.11 4.51 2.06
C VAL A 148 8.07 3.46 2.64
N GLU A 149 9.22 3.89 3.16
CA GLU A 149 10.15 2.99 3.87
C GLU A 149 9.48 2.37 5.10
N ARG A 150 8.80 3.19 5.90
CA ARG A 150 8.05 2.70 7.07
C ARG A 150 6.92 1.76 6.67
N LEU A 151 6.17 2.07 5.60
CA LEU A 151 5.14 1.18 5.06
C LEU A 151 5.70 -0.20 4.71
N ALA A 152 6.89 -0.26 4.11
CA ALA A 152 7.51 -1.52 3.73
C ALA A 152 7.70 -2.46 4.94
N ASP A 153 8.26 -1.92 6.02
CA ASP A 153 8.53 -2.69 7.24
C ASP A 153 7.23 -3.00 8.00
N ASP A 154 6.29 -2.05 8.10
CA ASP A 154 5.02 -2.27 8.81
C ASP A 154 4.10 -3.26 8.08
N ILE A 155 4.10 -3.28 6.74
CA ILE A 155 3.39 -4.30 5.95
C ILE A 155 4.00 -5.68 6.18
N ALA A 156 5.33 -5.79 6.07
CA ALA A 156 6.04 -7.05 6.28
C ALA A 156 5.86 -7.59 7.71
N ALA A 157 5.90 -6.72 8.72
CA ALA A 157 5.70 -7.09 10.12
C ALA A 157 4.24 -7.44 10.46
N SER A 158 3.28 -7.04 9.62
CA SER A 158 1.87 -7.41 9.77
C SER A 158 1.55 -8.77 9.14
N ALA A 159 2.36 -9.22 8.18
CA ALA A 159 2.18 -10.46 7.43
C ALA A 159 2.77 -11.67 8.20
N VAL A 160 2.20 -11.98 9.38
CA VAL A 160 2.65 -13.07 10.28
C VAL A 160 1.55 -14.08 10.58
#